data_AF-A0A1Y1KV65-F1
#
_entry.id   AF-A0A1Y1KV65-F1
#
_cell.length_a   1.000
_cell.length_b   1.000
_cell.length_c   1.000
_cell.angle_alpha   90.00
_cell.angle_beta   90.00
_cell.angle_gamma   90.00
#
_symmetry.space_group_name_H-M   'P 1'
#
loop_
_entity.id
_entity.type
_entity.pdbx_description
1 polymer ?
#
loop_
_entity_poly.entity_id
_entity_poly.type
_entity_poly.pdbx_seq_one_letter_code
_entity_poly.pdbx_strand_id
1 'polypeptide(L)'
;TGRAVGLGYQQEIMARLKNHTLGYSGSQINVTLDNNTETFPLNQSLYFDFSHDTNIVSILTAFGLRQFAEELPAKDYPGDHNFTISHVTPFGARLDMEIIQTPKPLSPNRDGYLRGGKTKYIHFVLNQRTLPLGKSFPECDASRRDGWCELDAFIKVQDGMVARANFDHAC
;
A
#
# COMPACT_ATOMS: atom_id res chain seq x y z
N THR A 1 5.02 -13.19 10.17
CA THR A 1 6.33 -12.59 9.82
C THR A 1 6.24 -11.63 8.64
N GLY A 2 5.74 -12.01 7.45
CA GLY A 2 5.74 -11.13 6.25
C GLY A 2 5.19 -9.70 6.44
N ARG A 3 4.08 -9.54 7.19
CA ARG A 3 3.56 -8.20 7.53
C ARG A 3 4.57 -7.34 8.29
N ALA A 4 5.29 -7.92 9.25
CA ALA A 4 6.31 -7.23 10.04
C ALA A 4 7.53 -6.87 9.19
N VAL A 5 7.93 -7.77 8.28
CA VAL A 5 9.03 -7.52 7.34
C VAL A 5 8.73 -6.32 6.44
N GLY A 6 7.52 -6.23 5.88
CA GLY A 6 7.13 -5.10 5.02
C GLY A 6 6.79 -3.80 5.77
N LEU A 7 6.76 -3.80 7.11
CA LEU A 7 6.27 -2.67 7.90
C LEU A 7 7.11 -1.41 7.72
N GLY A 8 8.44 -1.56 7.62
CA GLY A 8 9.33 -0.39 7.50
C GLY A 8 9.01 0.44 6.26
N TYR A 9 8.89 -0.20 5.10
CA TYR A 9 8.52 0.48 3.86
C TYR A 9 7.11 1.08 3.91
N GLN A 10 6.17 0.41 4.58
CA GLN A 10 4.83 0.97 4.81
C GLN A 10 4.91 2.27 5.64
N GLN A 11 5.75 2.31 6.67
CA GLN A 11 5.99 3.51 7.48
C GLN A 11 6.66 4.62 6.68
N GLU A 12 7.64 4.31 5.84
CA GLU A 12 8.28 5.27 4.93
C GLU A 12 7.27 5.90 3.97
N ILE A 13 6.38 5.10 3.36
CA ILE A 13 5.31 5.64 2.50
C ILE A 13 4.38 6.53 3.31
N MET A 14 3.98 6.14 4.52
CA MET A 14 3.15 6.98 5.39
C MET A 14 3.83 8.30 5.76
N ALA A 15 5.13 8.28 6.03
CA ALA A 15 5.95 9.45 6.29
C ALA A 15 5.98 10.41 5.09
N ARG A 16 6.16 9.88 3.88
CA ARG A 16 6.07 10.66 2.62
C ARG A 16 4.67 11.26 2.42
N LEU A 17 3.60 10.48 2.62
CA LEU A 17 2.22 10.96 2.45
C LEU A 17 1.84 12.04 3.47
N LYS A 18 2.36 11.94 4.69
CA LYS A 18 2.12 12.90 5.78
C LYS A 18 3.15 14.03 5.85
N ASN A 19 4.16 14.01 4.97
CA ASN A 19 5.24 14.99 4.89
C ASN A 19 5.97 15.20 6.24
N HIS A 20 6.43 14.11 6.86
CA HIS A 20 7.30 14.15 8.04
C HIS A 20 8.38 13.06 7.99
N THR A 21 9.46 13.22 8.74
CA THR A 21 10.53 12.21 8.88
C THR A 21 10.19 11.15 9.93
N LEU A 22 10.98 10.07 10.00
CA LEU A 22 10.83 9.01 10.99
C LEU A 22 11.96 9.06 12.04
N GLY A 23 11.63 9.48 13.25
CA GLY A 23 12.60 9.67 14.35
C GLY A 23 12.72 8.49 15.33
N TYR A 24 12.09 7.34 15.06
CA TYR A 24 12.12 6.16 15.92
C TYR A 24 12.20 4.90 15.06
N SER A 25 12.67 3.78 15.62
CA SER A 25 12.64 2.48 14.96
C SER A 25 11.71 1.54 15.74
N GLY A 26 10.57 1.22 15.13
CA GLY A 26 9.63 0.18 15.59
C GLY A 26 9.43 -0.90 14.52
N SER A 27 10.42 -1.04 13.64
CA SER A 27 10.43 -1.93 12.48
C SER A 27 11.88 -2.05 11.96
N GLN A 28 12.06 -2.36 10.67
CA GLN A 28 13.38 -2.47 10.01
C GLN A 28 13.94 -1.11 9.52
N ILE A 29 13.29 0.01 9.81
CA ILE A 29 13.74 1.34 9.37
C ILE A 29 15.07 1.77 10.00
N ASN A 30 15.86 2.53 9.24
CA ASN A 30 17.11 3.13 9.69
C ASN A 30 16.89 4.62 10.01
N VAL A 31 16.77 4.93 11.29
CA VAL A 31 16.49 6.29 11.78
C VAL A 31 17.52 7.32 11.31
N THR A 32 18.80 6.94 11.14
CA THR A 32 19.82 7.87 10.64
C THR A 32 19.51 8.33 9.22
N LEU A 33 18.95 7.46 8.37
CA LEU A 33 18.58 7.80 7.00
C LEU A 33 17.21 8.47 6.93
N ASP A 34 16.23 7.94 7.67
CA ASP A 34 14.82 8.38 7.54
C ASP A 34 14.51 9.64 8.36
N ASN A 35 15.41 10.03 9.27
CA ASN A 35 15.36 11.30 9.99
C ASN A 35 16.19 12.42 9.35
N ASN A 36 16.72 12.21 8.14
CA ASN A 36 17.47 13.21 7.41
C ASN A 36 16.83 13.42 6.02
N THR A 37 16.39 14.65 5.73
CA THR A 37 15.76 15.00 4.45
C THR A 37 16.70 14.94 3.25
N GLU A 38 18.02 14.88 3.46
CA GLU A 38 18.99 14.65 2.38
C GLU A 38 18.92 13.21 1.86
N THR A 39 18.70 12.24 2.74
CA THR A 39 18.60 10.81 2.41
C THR A 39 17.15 10.32 2.30
N PHE A 40 16.22 11.02 2.94
CA PHE A 40 14.79 10.76 2.93
C PHE A 40 13.99 12.05 2.62
N PRO A 41 14.05 12.56 1.37
CA PRO A 41 13.36 13.77 0.99
C PRO A 41 11.83 13.57 1.00
N LEU A 42 11.07 14.57 1.46
CA LEU A 42 9.61 14.47 1.63
C LEU A 42 8.80 15.25 0.57
N ASN A 43 9.47 16.02 -0.28
CA ASN A 43 8.84 16.89 -1.27
C ASN A 43 9.27 16.53 -2.70
N GLN A 44 9.18 15.24 -3.04
CA GLN A 44 9.38 14.81 -4.43
C GLN A 44 8.04 14.47 -5.07
N SER A 45 7.91 14.79 -6.36
CA SER A 45 6.75 14.36 -7.14
C SER A 45 6.81 12.87 -7.52
N LEU A 46 8.01 12.28 -7.51
CA LEU A 46 8.26 10.89 -7.84
C LEU A 46 9.29 10.30 -6.88
N TYR A 47 9.02 9.07 -6.44
CA TYR A 47 9.94 8.25 -5.65
C TYR A 47 10.12 6.93 -6.38
N PHE A 48 11.35 6.40 -6.39
CA PHE A 48 11.66 5.15 -7.06
C PHE A 48 12.60 4.31 -6.20
N ASP A 49 12.05 3.24 -5.62
CA ASP A 49 12.76 2.32 -4.73
C ASP A 49 12.88 0.95 -5.40
N PHE A 50 14.08 0.37 -5.42
CA PHE A 50 14.31 -0.97 -5.96
C PHE A 50 14.35 -1.98 -4.81
N SER A 51 13.70 -3.13 -4.99
CA SER A 51 13.61 -4.16 -3.94
C SER A 51 13.58 -5.57 -4.55
N HIS A 52 13.32 -6.57 -3.70
CA HIS A 52 13.21 -7.98 -4.07
C HIS A 52 11.75 -8.44 -4.03
N ASP A 53 11.45 -9.51 -4.77
CA ASP A 53 10.15 -10.17 -4.84
C ASP A 53 9.51 -10.46 -3.46
N THR A 54 10.24 -11.11 -2.57
CA THR A 54 9.81 -11.45 -1.21
C THR A 54 9.48 -10.21 -0.37
N ASN A 55 10.22 -9.13 -0.58
CA ASN A 55 9.95 -7.84 0.06
C ASN A 55 8.68 -7.20 -0.50
N ILE A 56 8.47 -7.22 -1.82
CA ILE A 56 7.23 -6.71 -2.43
C ILE A 56 6.01 -7.45 -1.89
N VAL A 57 6.05 -8.79 -1.78
CA VAL A 57 4.95 -9.57 -1.17
C VAL A 57 4.73 -9.18 0.29
N SER A 58 5.81 -8.99 1.05
CA SER A 58 5.76 -8.54 2.44
C SER A 58 5.17 -7.13 2.56
N ILE A 59 5.51 -6.22 1.64
CA ILE A 59 4.97 -4.86 1.54
C ILE A 59 3.46 -4.89 1.26
N LEU A 60 3.01 -5.67 0.29
CA LEU A 60 1.57 -5.85 0.01
C LEU A 60 0.81 -6.32 1.27
N THR A 61 1.42 -7.24 2.02
CA THR A 61 0.87 -7.75 3.28
C THR A 61 0.88 -6.69 4.40
N ALA A 62 1.93 -5.86 4.48
CA ALA A 62 2.09 -4.76 5.43
C ALA A 62 1.06 -3.65 5.23
N PHE A 63 0.75 -3.31 3.98
CA PHE A 63 -0.37 -2.43 3.65
C PHE A 63 -1.73 -3.03 4.03
N GLY A 64 -1.81 -4.32 4.31
CA GLY A 64 -3.03 -5.00 4.74
C GLY A 64 -3.91 -5.48 3.58
N LEU A 65 -3.33 -5.69 2.40
CA LEU A 65 -4.05 -6.12 1.20
C LEU A 65 -4.46 -7.60 1.29
N ARG A 66 -5.75 -7.86 1.50
CA ARG A 66 -6.33 -9.18 1.76
C ARG A 66 -6.75 -9.95 0.52
N GLN A 67 -6.81 -9.33 -0.66
CA GLN A 67 -7.10 -10.05 -1.90
C GLN A 67 -6.07 -11.15 -2.27
N PHE A 68 -4.96 -11.23 -1.53
CA PHE A 68 -3.90 -12.23 -1.67
C PHE A 68 -3.82 -13.19 -0.47
N ALA A 69 -4.74 -13.08 0.50
CA ALA A 69 -4.66 -13.78 1.78
C ALA A 69 -5.36 -15.15 1.80
N GLU A 70 -5.71 -15.68 0.62
CA GLU A 70 -6.23 -17.03 0.49
C GLU A 70 -5.19 -18.04 1.00
N GLU A 71 -5.61 -18.95 1.86
CA GLU A 71 -4.75 -20.01 2.37
C GLU A 71 -4.57 -21.09 1.30
N LEU A 72 -3.35 -21.29 0.83
CA LEU A 72 -3.04 -22.29 -0.19
C LEU A 72 -2.60 -23.61 0.45
N PRO A 73 -3.13 -24.76 -0.01
CA PRO A 73 -2.72 -26.08 0.47
C PRO A 73 -1.23 -26.33 0.18
N ALA A 74 -0.51 -26.85 1.17
CA ALA A 74 0.92 -27.12 1.03
C ALA A 74 1.25 -28.41 0.26
N LYS A 75 0.28 -29.32 0.10
CA LYS A 75 0.51 -30.68 -0.43
C LYS A 75 -0.19 -30.96 -1.75
N ASP A 76 -1.14 -30.12 -2.15
CA ASP A 76 -2.02 -30.35 -3.29
C ASP A 76 -2.08 -29.11 -4.17
N TYR A 77 -2.44 -29.30 -5.44
CA TYR A 77 -2.66 -28.18 -6.35
C TYR A 77 -3.91 -27.39 -5.92
N PRO A 78 -3.81 -26.06 -5.68
CA PRO A 78 -4.93 -25.26 -5.17
C PRO A 78 -6.13 -25.14 -6.13
N GLY A 79 -5.99 -25.47 -7.41
CA GLY A 79 -7.00 -25.14 -8.42
C GLY A 79 -6.98 -23.64 -8.75
N ASP A 80 -8.15 -23.07 -9.06
CA ASP A 80 -8.31 -21.62 -9.25
C ASP A 80 -8.13 -20.90 -7.92
N HIS A 81 -7.19 -19.94 -7.89
CA HIS A 81 -6.79 -19.23 -6.67
C HIS A 81 -6.43 -17.78 -6.98
N ASN A 82 -6.49 -16.91 -5.96
CA ASN A 82 -6.28 -15.47 -6.15
C ASN A 82 -4.80 -15.05 -6.12
N PHE A 83 -3.92 -15.88 -5.56
CA PHE A 83 -2.50 -15.57 -5.38
C PHE A 83 -1.59 -16.41 -6.28
N THR A 84 -1.21 -15.87 -7.44
CA THR A 84 -0.22 -16.49 -8.33
C THR A 84 1.05 -15.66 -8.34
N ILE A 85 2.17 -16.23 -7.91
CA ILE A 85 3.42 -15.47 -7.70
C ILE A 85 3.94 -14.79 -8.97
N SER A 86 3.80 -15.42 -10.14
CA SER A 86 4.21 -14.84 -11.43
C SER A 86 3.38 -13.63 -11.85
N HIS A 87 2.17 -13.45 -11.29
CA HIS A 87 1.35 -12.25 -11.51
C HIS A 87 1.68 -11.14 -10.50
N VAL A 88 2.21 -11.51 -9.32
CA VAL A 88 2.49 -10.60 -8.21
C VAL A 88 3.91 -10.05 -8.31
N THR A 89 4.91 -10.92 -8.42
CA THR A 89 6.33 -10.56 -8.52
C THR A 89 7.05 -11.32 -9.64
N PRO A 90 6.71 -11.07 -10.92
CA PRO A 90 7.53 -11.51 -12.05
C PRO A 90 8.91 -10.82 -12.04
N PHE A 91 9.82 -11.24 -12.91
CA PHE A 91 11.03 -10.45 -13.17
C PHE A 91 10.65 -9.05 -13.67
N GLY A 92 11.19 -8.01 -13.03
CA GLY A 92 10.83 -6.62 -13.30
C GLY A 92 9.47 -6.19 -12.74
N ALA A 93 8.98 -6.88 -11.71
CA ALA A 93 7.77 -6.50 -10.99
C ALA A 93 7.82 -5.04 -10.52
N ARG A 94 6.66 -4.38 -10.55
CA ARG A 94 6.52 -3.00 -10.09
C ARG A 94 5.19 -2.78 -9.37
N LEU A 95 5.27 -2.07 -8.26
CA LEU A 95 4.13 -1.58 -7.49
C LEU A 95 4.14 -0.06 -7.55
N ASP A 96 3.18 0.51 -8.26
CA ASP A 96 3.01 1.95 -8.38
C ASP A 96 1.95 2.41 -7.37
N MET A 97 2.24 3.48 -6.62
CA MET A 97 1.30 4.13 -5.70
C MET A 97 1.10 5.57 -6.15
N GLU A 98 -0.07 5.86 -6.70
CA GLU A 98 -0.37 7.13 -7.35
C GLU A 98 -1.24 8.01 -6.45
N ILE A 99 -0.86 9.28 -6.28
CA ILE A 99 -1.72 10.29 -5.67
C ILE A 99 -2.43 11.08 -6.76
N ILE A 100 -3.74 10.92 -6.81
CA ILE A 100 -4.58 11.50 -7.85
C ILE A 100 -5.43 12.59 -7.23
N GLN A 101 -5.42 13.77 -7.84
CA GLN A 101 -6.17 14.91 -7.36
C GLN A 101 -7.23 15.31 -8.37
N THR A 102 -8.49 15.29 -7.94
CA THR A 102 -9.64 15.66 -8.76
C THR A 102 -10.21 17.01 -8.32
N PRO A 103 -10.85 17.77 -9.24
CA PRO A 103 -11.47 19.06 -8.88
C PRO A 103 -12.66 18.91 -7.92
N LYS A 104 -13.30 17.74 -7.91
CA LYS A 104 -14.45 17.35 -7.09
C LYS A 104 -14.39 15.85 -6.78
N PRO A 105 -15.14 15.31 -5.79
CA PRO A 105 -15.12 13.89 -5.52
C PRO A 105 -15.60 13.11 -6.77
N LEU A 106 -14.87 12.06 -7.16
CA LEU A 106 -15.21 11.24 -8.31
C LEU A 106 -16.21 10.15 -7.89
N SER A 107 -17.29 10.01 -8.64
CA SER A 107 -18.29 8.96 -8.44
C SER A 107 -17.65 7.56 -8.47
N PRO A 108 -18.00 6.67 -7.52
CA PRO A 108 -17.59 5.25 -7.54
C PRO A 108 -17.82 4.54 -8.89
N ASN A 109 -18.85 4.94 -9.62
CA ASN A 109 -19.22 4.37 -10.91
C ASN A 109 -18.43 4.94 -12.10
N ARG A 110 -17.58 5.96 -11.87
CA ARG A 110 -16.83 6.72 -12.89
C ARG A 110 -17.71 7.41 -13.94
N ASP A 111 -18.92 7.79 -13.56
CA ASP A 111 -19.90 8.47 -14.42
C ASP A 111 -19.92 10.00 -14.26
N GLY A 112 -19.10 10.56 -13.34
CA GLY A 112 -18.94 11.99 -13.20
C GLY A 112 -18.43 12.42 -11.82
N TYR A 113 -18.44 13.73 -11.59
CA TYR A 113 -18.10 14.33 -10.31
C TYR A 113 -19.34 14.48 -9.42
N LEU A 114 -19.19 14.12 -8.16
CA LEU A 114 -20.16 14.36 -7.11
C LEU A 114 -20.06 15.80 -6.58
N ARG A 115 -21.06 16.19 -5.78
CA ARG A 115 -21.00 17.47 -5.07
C ARG A 115 -19.93 17.42 -3.97
N GLY A 116 -18.99 18.36 -4.01
CA GLY A 116 -17.93 18.47 -3.02
C GLY A 116 -16.83 19.40 -3.48
N GLY A 117 -15.79 19.51 -2.65
CA GLY A 117 -14.56 20.23 -2.97
C GLY A 117 -13.53 19.34 -3.66
N LYS A 118 -12.33 19.90 -3.87
CA LYS A 118 -11.18 19.19 -4.40
C LYS A 118 -10.85 17.96 -3.54
N THR A 119 -10.64 16.81 -4.17
CA THR A 119 -10.43 15.54 -3.45
C THR A 119 -9.15 14.88 -3.92
N LYS A 120 -8.44 14.24 -2.99
CA LYS A 120 -7.27 13.41 -3.29
C LYS A 120 -7.60 11.95 -3.07
N TYR A 121 -7.09 11.12 -3.97
CA TYR A 121 -7.21 9.69 -3.95
C TYR A 121 -5.82 9.05 -3.98
N ILE A 122 -5.73 7.83 -3.49
CA ILE A 122 -4.59 6.95 -3.70
C ILE A 122 -5.02 5.74 -4.53
N HIS A 123 -4.15 5.33 -5.45
CA HIS A 123 -4.37 4.21 -6.36
C HIS A 123 -3.14 3.32 -6.38
N PHE A 124 -3.35 2.02 -6.18
CA PHE A 124 -2.28 1.02 -6.20
C PHE A 124 -2.37 0.23 -7.50
N VAL A 125 -1.26 0.14 -8.21
CA VAL A 125 -1.13 -0.62 -9.45
C VAL A 125 0.00 -1.62 -9.30
N LEU A 126 -0.29 -2.91 -9.40
CA LEU A 126 0.71 -3.97 -9.38
C LEU A 126 0.81 -4.57 -10.77
N ASN A 127 1.95 -4.41 -11.44
CA ASN A 127 2.19 -4.93 -12.79
C ASN A 127 1.09 -4.55 -13.78
N GLN A 128 0.73 -3.26 -13.83
CA GLN A 128 -0.36 -2.71 -14.66
C GLN A 128 -1.78 -3.15 -14.28
N ARG A 129 -1.96 -3.87 -13.17
CA ARG A 129 -3.26 -4.24 -12.65
C ARG A 129 -3.61 -3.38 -11.43
N THR A 130 -4.73 -2.67 -11.51
CA THR A 130 -5.31 -1.98 -10.35
C THR A 130 -5.59 -2.95 -9.22
N LEU A 131 -5.09 -2.62 -8.02
CA LEU A 131 -5.45 -3.27 -6.78
C LEU A 131 -6.65 -2.55 -6.16
N PRO A 132 -7.85 -3.15 -6.15
CA PRO A 132 -9.04 -2.49 -5.64
C PRO A 132 -8.98 -2.38 -4.11
N LEU A 133 -8.61 -1.19 -3.61
CA LEU A 133 -8.36 -0.97 -2.18
C LEU A 133 -9.60 -1.25 -1.32
N GLY A 134 -10.79 -0.96 -1.83
CA GLY A 134 -12.07 -1.26 -1.18
C GLY A 134 -12.31 -2.73 -0.85
N LYS A 135 -11.64 -3.69 -1.55
CA LYS A 135 -11.72 -5.12 -1.19
C LYS A 135 -11.02 -5.46 0.12
N SER A 136 -10.04 -4.65 0.51
CA SER A 136 -9.26 -4.86 1.74
C SER A 136 -9.67 -3.90 2.85
N PHE A 137 -10.11 -2.69 2.48
CA PHE A 137 -10.42 -1.60 3.40
C PHE A 137 -11.86 -1.13 3.17
N PRO A 138 -12.80 -1.46 4.06
CA PRO A 138 -14.20 -1.04 3.94
C PRO A 138 -14.38 0.48 3.78
N GLU A 139 -13.49 1.26 4.39
CA GLU A 139 -13.46 2.73 4.31
C GLU A 139 -13.19 3.26 2.90
N CYS A 140 -12.63 2.43 2.01
CA CYS A 140 -12.33 2.79 0.63
C CYS A 140 -13.46 2.45 -0.37
N ASP A 141 -14.61 1.97 0.12
CA ASP A 141 -15.78 1.56 -0.68
C ASP A 141 -15.45 0.46 -1.71
N ALA A 142 -15.84 -0.79 -1.39
CA ALA A 142 -15.64 -1.96 -2.24
C ALA A 142 -16.34 -1.88 -3.61
N SER A 143 -17.33 -0.99 -3.77
CA SER A 143 -18.10 -0.85 -5.00
C SER A 143 -17.42 0.05 -6.05
N ARG A 144 -16.38 0.80 -5.65
CA ARG A 144 -15.66 1.69 -6.57
C ARG A 144 -15.04 0.93 -7.72
N ARG A 145 -15.42 1.29 -8.95
CA ARG A 145 -14.92 0.66 -10.19
C ARG A 145 -13.49 1.06 -10.54
N ASP A 146 -13.02 2.18 -10.00
CA ASP A 146 -11.64 2.65 -10.17
C ASP A 146 -10.65 1.98 -9.20
N GLY A 147 -11.14 1.30 -8.17
CA GLY A 147 -10.29 0.69 -7.14
C GLY A 147 -9.53 1.69 -6.26
N TRP A 148 -9.84 2.98 -6.36
CA TRP A 148 -9.17 4.05 -5.62
C TRP A 148 -9.68 4.11 -4.18
N CYS A 149 -8.93 4.80 -3.33
CA CYS A 149 -9.38 5.18 -2.00
C CYS A 149 -9.18 6.67 -1.78
N GLU A 150 -10.11 7.35 -1.10
CA GLU A 150 -9.86 8.72 -0.64
C GLU A 150 -8.63 8.73 0.28
N LEU A 151 -7.73 9.69 0.06
CA LEU A 151 -6.41 9.68 0.69
C LEU A 151 -6.49 9.69 2.22
N ASP A 152 -7.39 10.50 2.79
CA ASP A 152 -7.56 10.60 4.25
C ASP A 152 -8.13 9.31 4.85
N ALA A 153 -9.05 8.64 4.14
CA ALA A 153 -9.59 7.34 4.55
C ALA A 153 -8.48 6.28 4.53
N PHE A 154 -7.67 6.25 3.47
CA PHE A 154 -6.52 5.36 3.39
C PHE A 154 -5.52 5.61 4.52
N ILE A 155 -5.13 6.87 4.76
CA ILE A 155 -4.19 7.24 5.83
C ILE A 155 -4.70 6.75 7.19
N LYS A 156 -5.98 6.98 7.49
CA LYS A 156 -6.60 6.53 8.74
C LYS A 156 -6.54 5.01 8.91
N VAL A 157 -6.78 4.24 7.84
CA VAL A 157 -6.66 2.77 7.86
C VAL A 157 -5.21 2.36 8.09
N GLN A 158 -4.28 3.00 7.39
CA GLN A 158 -2.86 2.68 7.43
C GLN A 158 -2.19 2.98 8.78
N ASP A 159 -2.70 3.96 9.53
CA ASP A 159 -2.24 4.24 10.91
C ASP A 159 -2.44 3.06 11.86
N GLY A 160 -3.40 2.18 11.57
CA GLY A 160 -3.61 0.94 12.32
C GLY A 160 -2.67 -0.21 11.96
N MET A 161 -1.86 -0.09 10.89
CA MET A 161 -1.06 -1.22 10.39
C MET A 161 0.14 -1.53 11.28
N VAL A 162 0.71 -0.53 11.96
CA VAL A 162 1.81 -0.73 12.93
C VAL A 162 1.41 -1.72 14.02
N ALA A 163 0.26 -1.49 14.67
CA ALA A 163 -0.25 -2.39 15.70
C ALA A 163 -0.58 -3.80 15.14
N ARG A 164 -1.10 -3.87 13.91
CA ARG A 164 -1.44 -5.15 13.25
C ARG A 164 -0.23 -5.95 12.81
N ALA A 165 0.89 -5.28 12.53
CA ALA A 165 2.15 -5.93 12.18
C ALA A 165 2.76 -6.62 13.40
N ASN A 166 2.57 -6.05 14.60
CA ASN A 166 3.05 -6.58 15.88
C ASN A 166 4.52 -7.03 15.76
N PHE A 167 5.37 -6.07 15.37
CA PHE A 167 6.74 -6.31 14.94
C PHE A 167 7.55 -7.09 15.97
N ASP A 168 7.56 -6.64 17.22
CA ASP A 168 8.32 -7.26 18.32
C ASP A 168 7.90 -8.70 18.65
N HIS A 169 6.66 -9.07 18.35
CA HIS A 169 6.20 -10.46 18.53
C HIS A 169 6.56 -11.34 17.32
N ALA A 170 6.58 -10.75 16.13
CA ALA A 170 6.76 -11.47 14.88
C ALA A 170 8.25 -11.71 14.52
N CYS A 171 9.17 -11.02 15.17
CA CYS A 171 10.61 -11.04 14.94
C CYS A 171 11.36 -11.44 16.22
#